data_AF-A0A3N5R611-F1
#
_entry.id   AF-A0A3N5R611-F1
#
_cell.length_a   1.000
_cell.length_b   1.000
_cell.length_c   1.000
_cell.angle_alpha   90.00
_cell.angle_beta   90.00
_cell.angle_gamma   90.00
#
_symmetry.space_group_name_H-M   'P 1'
#
loop_
_entity.id
_entity.type
_entity.pdbx_description
1 polymer ?
#
loop_
_entity_poly.entity_id
_entity_poly.type
_entity_poly.pdbx_seq_one_letter_code
_entity_poly.pdbx_strand_id
1 'polypeptide(L)'
;SVAIVKPFNNQTMAIGFITATHPDGMFTVFLPTAPNPTSGYIVFLPKENVFLTDLSTEAAMKIIIACGVGSNHIFEEYLRLKASLK
;
A
#
# COMPACT_ATOMS: atom_id res chain seq x y z
N SER A 1 9.00 -2.39 2.35
CA SER A 1 7.86 -3.21 2.83
C SER A 1 6.61 -2.87 2.04
N VAL A 2 5.71 -3.84 1.81
CA VAL A 2 4.42 -3.61 1.13
C VAL A 2 3.42 -3.06 2.14
N ALA A 3 2.60 -2.10 1.71
CA ALA A 3 1.52 -1.55 2.52
C ALA A 3 0.30 -1.23 1.66
N ILE A 4 -0.87 -1.30 2.28
CA ILE A 4 -2.09 -0.68 1.77
C ILE A 4 -2.14 0.71 2.35
N VAL A 5 -2.32 1.72 1.50
CA VAL A 5 -2.30 3.12 1.93
C VAL A 5 -3.56 3.87 1.54
N LYS A 6 -3.88 4.93 2.30
CA LYS A 6 -4.97 5.87 2.02
C LYS A 6 -4.41 7.23 1.63
N PRO A 7 -4.10 7.45 0.33
CA PRO A 7 -3.38 8.65 -0.09
C PRO A 7 -4.16 9.96 0.12
N PHE A 8 -5.49 9.90 0.14
CA PHE A 8 -6.36 11.08 0.23
C PHE A 8 -7.16 11.16 1.54
N ASN A 9 -6.72 10.41 2.58
CA ASN A 9 -7.40 10.35 3.87
C ASN A 9 -8.92 10.02 3.76
N ASN A 10 -9.27 9.19 2.80
CA ASN A 10 -10.65 8.78 2.52
C ASN A 10 -10.70 7.25 2.29
N GLN A 11 -11.75 6.76 1.63
CA GLN A 11 -11.91 5.32 1.35
C GLN A 11 -11.06 4.84 0.17
N THR A 12 -10.44 5.75 -0.59
CA THR A 12 -9.54 5.40 -1.69
C THR A 12 -8.27 4.77 -1.13
N MET A 13 -7.95 3.58 -1.62
CA MET A 13 -6.78 2.81 -1.20
C MET A 13 -5.89 2.48 -2.39
N ALA A 14 -4.59 2.34 -2.12
CA ALA A 14 -3.62 1.91 -3.10
C ALA A 14 -2.62 0.92 -2.49
N ILE A 15 -2.06 0.05 -3.32
CA ILE A 15 -0.89 -0.75 -2.96
C ILE A 15 0.32 0.18 -3.08
N GLY A 16 1.11 0.25 -2.01
CA GLY A 16 2.30 1.07 -1.95
C GLY A 16 3.49 0.33 -1.37
N PHE A 17 4.68 0.81 -1.70
CA PHE A 17 5.93 0.32 -1.14
C PHE A 17 6.52 1.39 -0.22
N ILE A 18 6.65 1.07 1.06
CA ILE A 18 7.34 1.94 2.01
C ILE A 18 8.82 1.94 1.65
N THR A 19 9.36 3.12 1.35
CA THR A 19 10.76 3.34 0.97
C THR A 19 11.56 4.03 2.07
N ALA A 20 10.92 4.79 2.95
CA ALA A 20 11.54 5.41 4.11
C ALA A 20 10.55 5.62 5.26
N THR A 21 11.09 5.69 6.49
CA THR A 21 10.37 6.05 7.71
C THR A 21 11.04 7.28 8.32
N HIS A 22 10.24 8.25 8.76
CA HIS A 22 10.73 9.52 9.29
C HIS A 22 10.55 9.61 10.82
N PRO A 23 11.36 10.43 11.52
CA PRO A 23 11.30 10.55 12.99
C PRO A 23 9.96 11.05 13.55
N ASP A 24 9.20 11.80 12.77
CA ASP A 24 7.87 12.33 13.12
C ASP A 24 6.74 11.31 12.90
N GLY A 25 7.06 10.08 12.49
CA GLY A 25 6.10 9.02 12.23
C GLY A 25 5.51 9.05 10.82
N MET A 26 6.00 9.92 9.94
CA MET A 26 5.65 9.91 8.52
C MET A 26 6.35 8.76 7.78
N PHE A 27 5.74 8.31 6.69
CA PHE A 27 6.31 7.32 5.78
C PHE A 27 6.44 7.90 4.37
N THR A 28 7.56 7.65 3.71
CA THR A 28 7.67 7.79 2.26
C THR A 28 7.17 6.51 1.60
N VAL A 29 6.20 6.63 0.71
CA VAL A 29 5.59 5.50 0.01
C VAL A 29 5.65 5.74 -1.49
N PHE A 30 6.17 4.75 -2.23
CA PHE A 30 6.06 4.69 -3.67
C PHE A 30 4.75 4.02 -4.08
N LEU A 31 3.93 4.74 -4.85
CA LEU A 31 2.67 4.28 -5.43
C LEU A 31 2.87 4.01 -6.93
N PRO A 32 3.10 2.75 -7.32
CA PRO A 32 3.32 2.40 -8.71
C PRO A 32 2.04 2.56 -9.54
N THR A 33 2.23 2.82 -10.82
CA THR A 33 1.15 2.71 -11.82
C THR A 33 0.98 1.27 -12.29
N ALA A 34 -0.25 0.90 -12.65
CA ALA A 34 -0.55 -0.36 -13.32
C ALA A 34 -0.74 -0.12 -14.84
N PRO A 35 -0.32 -1.04 -15.73
CA PRO A 35 0.43 -2.27 -15.45
C PRO A 35 1.95 -2.04 -15.30
N ASN A 36 2.46 -0.84 -15.55
CA ASN A 36 3.89 -0.54 -15.55
C ASN A 36 4.36 -0.05 -14.16
N PRO A 37 4.97 -0.91 -13.32
CA PRO A 37 5.28 -0.58 -11.94
C PRO A 37 6.55 0.28 -11.77
N THR A 38 7.17 0.68 -12.88
CA THR A 38 8.40 1.49 -12.86
C THR A 38 8.10 2.98 -12.68
N SER A 39 6.93 3.44 -13.14
CA SER A 39 6.44 4.79 -12.91
C SER A 39 5.43 4.84 -11.76
N GLY A 40 5.27 6.01 -11.18
CA GLY A 40 4.36 6.18 -10.06
C GLY A 40 4.55 7.52 -9.35
N TYR A 41 3.90 7.62 -8.21
CA TYR A 41 3.99 8.78 -7.34
C TYR A 41 4.82 8.43 -6.10
N ILE A 42 5.52 9.43 -5.57
CA ILE A 42 6.07 9.37 -4.23
C ILE A 42 5.16 10.22 -3.35
N VAL A 43 4.62 9.62 -2.29
CA VAL A 43 3.75 10.30 -1.34
C VAL A 43 4.32 10.19 0.07
N PHE A 44 4.05 11.22 0.87
CA PHE A 44 4.37 11.23 2.30
C PHE A 44 3.06 11.08 3.07
N LEU A 45 2.96 10.02 3.88
CA LEU A 45 1.72 9.69 4.59
C LEU A 45 1.97 9.52 6.08
N PRO A 46 1.05 9.99 6.94
CA PRO A 46 1.13 9.73 8.36
C PRO A 46 0.82 8.25 8.65
N LYS A 47 1.27 7.76 9.80
CA LYS A 47 1.16 6.34 10.20
C LYS A 47 -0.26 5.79 10.11
N GLU A 48 -1.28 6.56 10.45
CA GLU A 48 -2.69 6.16 10.41
C GLU A 48 -3.22 5.86 8.99
N ASN A 49 -2.52 6.34 7.95
CA ASN A 49 -2.86 6.11 6.55
C ASN A 49 -2.02 5.01 5.90
N VAL A 50 -1.19 4.29 6.67
CA VAL A 50 -0.30 3.24 6.18
C VAL A 50 -0.56 1.94 6.94
N PHE A 51 -1.07 0.94 6.22
CA PHE A 51 -1.42 -0.39 6.74
C PHE A 51 -0.41 -1.41 6.20
N LEU A 52 0.56 -1.79 7.03
CA LEU A 52 1.58 -2.79 6.69
C LEU A 52 0.94 -4.15 6.43
N THR A 53 1.33 -4.78 5.33
CA THR A 53 0.86 -6.11 4.92
C THR A 53 1.98 -7.14 5.04
N ASP A 54 1.62 -8.41 5.19
CA ASP A 54 2.50 -9.57 5.15
C ASP A 54 2.83 -10.03 3.71
N LEU A 55 2.31 -9.33 2.71
CA LEU A 55 2.61 -9.60 1.30
C LEU A 55 4.07 -9.38 0.94
N SER A 56 4.59 -10.31 0.14
CA SER A 56 5.87 -10.12 -0.51
C SER A 56 5.79 -9.06 -1.60
N THR A 57 6.94 -8.42 -1.87
CA THR A 57 7.08 -7.45 -2.97
C THR A 57 6.68 -8.08 -4.31
N GLU A 58 7.04 -9.34 -4.55
CA GLU A 58 6.73 -10.07 -5.78
C GLU A 58 5.22 -10.29 -5.94
N ALA A 59 4.51 -10.61 -4.85
CA ALA A 59 3.07 -10.78 -4.89
C ALA A 59 2.35 -9.46 -5.21
N ALA A 60 2.76 -8.36 -4.55
CA ALA A 60 2.24 -7.03 -4.84
C ALA A 60 2.49 -6.62 -6.31
N MET A 61 3.71 -6.85 -6.80
CA MET A 61 4.09 -6.53 -8.19
C MET A 61 3.27 -7.32 -9.21
N LYS A 62 2.97 -8.60 -8.96
CA LYS A 62 2.08 -9.40 -9.83
C LYS A 62 0.69 -8.77 -9.95
N ILE A 63 0.12 -8.29 -8.84
CA ILE A 63 -1.20 -7.65 -8.83
C ILE A 63 -1.15 -6.34 -9.62
N ILE A 64 -0.10 -5.53 -9.44
CA ILE A 64 0.07 -4.26 -10.16
C ILE A 64 0.19 -4.50 -11.67
N ILE A 65 1.05 -5.43 -12.09
CA ILE A 65 1.25 -5.79 -13.50
C ILE A 65 -0.05 -6.35 -14.10
N ALA A 66 -0.83 -7.09 -13.31
CA ALA A 66 -2.12 -7.64 -13.71
C ALA A 66 -3.28 -6.63 -13.60
N CYS A 67 -3.01 -5.32 -13.48
CA CYS A 67 -4.04 -4.28 -13.37
C CYS A 67 -5.06 -4.51 -12.24
N GLY A 68 -4.62 -5.09 -11.13
CA GLY A 68 -5.48 -5.37 -9.98
C GLY A 68 -6.15 -6.74 -10.00
N VAL A 69 -6.01 -7.54 -11.06
CA VAL A 69 -6.54 -8.91 -11.08
C VAL A 69 -5.91 -9.71 -9.95
N GLY A 70 -6.77 -10.34 -9.14
CA GLY A 70 -6.36 -11.13 -7.97
C GLY A 70 -6.21 -10.33 -6.67
N SER A 71 -6.54 -9.03 -6.63
CA SER A 71 -6.38 -8.18 -5.43
C SER A 71 -7.28 -8.54 -4.24
N ASN A 72 -8.19 -9.51 -4.36
CA ASN A 72 -9.16 -9.89 -3.32
C ASN A 72 -8.48 -10.20 -1.97
N HIS A 73 -7.41 -10.99 -2.00
CA HIS A 73 -6.68 -11.37 -0.79
C HIS A 73 -6.02 -10.17 -0.08
N ILE A 74 -5.56 -9.18 -0.85
CA ILE A 74 -5.04 -7.91 -0.32
C ILE A 74 -6.12 -7.15 0.44
N PHE A 75 -7.33 -7.11 -0.12
CA PHE A 75 -8.43 -6.38 0.48
C PHE A 75 -8.90 -7.07 1.76
N GLU A 76 -8.98 -8.40 1.76
CA GLU A 76 -9.28 -9.19 2.95
C GLU A 76 -8.24 -8.98 4.06
N GLU A 77 -6.96 -8.90 3.71
CA GLU A 77 -5.89 -8.61 4.65
C GLU A 77 -6.06 -7.22 5.28
N TYR A 78 -6.37 -6.19 4.48
CA TYR A 78 -6.72 -4.87 5.02
C TYR A 78 -7.89 -4.92 6.00
N LEU A 79 -8.94 -5.69 5.70
CA LEU A 79 -10.08 -5.84 6.62
C LEU A 79 -9.65 -6.45 7.96
N ARG A 80 -8.75 -7.44 7.94
CA ARG A 80 -8.17 -8.04 9.16
C ARG A 80 -7.35 -7.04 9.96
N LEU A 81 -6.45 -6.30 9.29
CA LEU A 81 -5.63 -5.26 9.91
C LEU A 81 -6.48 -4.14 10.53
N LYS A 82 -7.56 -3.75 9.85
CA LYS A 82 -8.49 -2.75 10.38
C LYS A 82 -9.24 -3.25 11.61
N ALA A 83 -9.53 -4.56 11.68
CA ALA A 83 -10.22 -5.16 12.82
C ALA A 83 -9.31 -5.27 14.05
N SER A 84 -8.01 -5.49 13.89
CA SER A 84 -7.04 -5.58 15.00
C SER A 84 -6.65 -4.23 15.61
N LEU A 85 -6.94 -3.12 14.91
CA LEU A 85 -6.72 -1.76 15.39
C LEU A 85 -7.90 -1.19 16.21
N LYS A 86 -8.99 -1.96 16.35
CA LYS A 86 -10.13 -1.65 17.24
C LYS A 86 -9.98 -2.35 18.57
#